data_AF-Q9K727-F1
#
_entry.id   AF-Q9K727-F1
#
_cell.length_a   1.000
_cell.length_b   1.000
_cell.length_c   1.000
_cell.angle_alpha   90.00
_cell.angle_beta   90.00
_cell.angle_gamma   90.00
#
_symmetry.space_group_name_H-M   'P 1'
#
loop_
_entity.id
_entity.type
_entity.pdbx_description
1 polymer ?
#
loop_
_entity_poly.entity_id
_entity_poly.type
_entity_poly.pdbx_seq_one_letter_code
_entity_poly.pdbx_strand_id
1 'polypeptide(L)'
;MFYRVEYGGIFEKVFQRHFFEKRRRLIMTTGEMLHYTNQLKKICSIKSVNLRDAQLANLMTELEIKYKIPLMRDEEFEQKNPFLMQLYRTISELRSL
;
A
#
# COMPACT_ATOMS: atom_id res chain seq x y z
N MET A 1 -22.38 17.76 4.94
CA MET A 1 -22.43 16.28 4.95
C MET A 1 -21.00 15.80 4.84
N PHE A 2 -20.41 15.30 5.93
CA PHE A 2 -19.01 14.84 5.96
C PHE A 2 -19.02 13.31 5.98
N TYR A 3 -18.54 12.69 4.91
CA TYR A 3 -18.37 11.23 4.87
C TYR A 3 -17.16 10.84 5.70
N ARG A 4 -17.42 10.26 6.87
CA ARG A 4 -16.43 9.63 7.75
C ARG A 4 -16.30 8.17 7.31
N VAL A 5 -15.22 7.82 6.63
CA VAL A 5 -14.94 6.42 6.25
C VAL A 5 -14.05 5.80 7.31
N GLU A 6 -14.63 4.89 8.10
CA GLU A 6 -13.95 4.12 9.12
C GLU A 6 -13.27 2.89 8.49
N TYR A 7 -11.98 3.03 8.14
CA TYR A 7 -11.13 1.89 7.79
C TYR A 7 -10.43 1.35 9.05
N GLY A 8 -11.17 0.66 9.92
CA GLY A 8 -10.63 0.06 11.14
C GLY A 8 -11.25 -1.29 11.44
N GLY A 9 -10.54 -2.39 11.13
CA GLY A 9 -10.92 -3.71 11.67
C GLY A 9 -10.39 -4.91 10.89
N ILE A 10 -10.37 -4.86 9.56
CA ILE A 10 -10.00 -6.03 8.74
C ILE A 10 -8.47 -6.15 8.56
N PHE A 11 -7.79 -5.00 8.53
CA PHE A 11 -6.37 -4.91 8.19
C PHE A 11 -5.44 -5.53 9.24
N GLU A 12 -5.87 -5.57 10.51
CA GLU A 12 -5.02 -6.00 11.63
C GLU A 12 -4.94 -7.53 11.75
N LYS A 13 -6.00 -8.26 11.36
CA LYS A 13 -6.08 -9.73 11.54
C LYS A 13 -5.27 -10.53 10.52
N VAL A 14 -4.96 -9.94 9.35
CA VAL A 14 -4.18 -10.60 8.29
C VAL A 14 -2.67 -10.52 8.55
N PHE A 15 -2.24 -9.62 9.44
CA PHE A 15 -0.86 -9.17 9.61
C PHE A 15 0.09 -10.20 10.27
N GLN A 16 -0.42 -11.22 10.97
CA GLN A 16 0.39 -12.12 11.82
C GLN A 16 0.96 -13.38 11.14
N ARG A 17 0.59 -13.73 9.89
CA ARG A 17 0.74 -15.12 9.42
C ARG A 17 1.85 -15.42 8.42
N HIS A 18 2.75 -14.51 8.07
CA HIS A 18 3.79 -14.79 7.07
C HIS A 18 5.15 -14.23 7.46
N PHE A 19 5.95 -15.08 8.12
CA PHE A 19 7.33 -14.82 8.48
C PHE A 19 8.17 -16.01 8.01
N PHE A 20 9.09 -15.75 7.05
CA PHE A 20 10.39 -16.39 6.77
C PHE A 20 10.62 -16.62 5.26
N GLU A 21 11.52 -15.83 4.67
CA GLU A 21 12.65 -16.28 3.82
C GLU A 21 13.29 -15.08 3.11
N LYS A 22 14.60 -15.21 2.87
CA LYS A 22 15.51 -14.11 2.51
C LYS A 22 16.31 -14.55 1.30
N ARG A 23 15.74 -14.44 0.09
CA ARG A 23 16.45 -14.42 -1.21
C ARG A 23 15.48 -13.87 -2.27
N ARG A 24 15.87 -12.80 -2.98
CA ARG A 24 15.03 -12.01 -3.92
C ARG A 24 13.63 -11.68 -3.35
N ARG A 25 13.56 -10.75 -2.39
CA ARG A 25 12.26 -10.33 -1.83
C ARG A 25 11.50 -9.45 -2.82
N LEU A 26 10.73 -10.09 -3.68
CA LEU A 26 9.57 -9.50 -4.35
C LEU A 26 8.33 -9.49 -3.43
N ILE A 27 8.47 -10.06 -2.22
CA ILE A 27 7.39 -10.18 -1.24
C ILE A 27 7.60 -9.20 -0.10
N MET A 28 6.57 -8.40 0.16
CA MET A 28 6.54 -7.38 1.22
C MET A 28 6.56 -8.02 2.61
N THR A 29 7.47 -7.57 3.47
CA THR A 29 7.52 -8.05 4.86
C THR A 29 6.53 -7.33 5.76
N THR A 30 6.14 -7.96 6.87
CA THR A 30 5.27 -7.37 7.89
C THR A 30 5.75 -6.00 8.38
N GLY A 31 7.05 -5.82 8.60
CA GLY A 31 7.62 -4.53 8.98
C GLY A 31 7.46 -3.46 7.90
N GLU A 32 7.64 -3.83 6.64
CA GLU A 32 7.42 -2.92 5.50
C GLU A 32 5.94 -2.61 5.33
N MET A 33 5.06 -3.61 5.41
CA MET A 33 3.60 -3.44 5.38
C MET A 33 3.15 -2.37 6.38
N LEU A 34 3.62 -2.46 7.63
CA LEU A 34 3.32 -1.46 8.65
C LEU A 34 3.92 -0.09 8.34
N HIS A 35 5.17 -0.04 7.87
CA HIS A 35 5.83 1.21 7.50
C HIS A 35 5.02 1.96 6.43
N TYR A 36 4.66 1.30 5.33
CA TYR A 36 3.91 1.92 4.24
C TYR A 36 2.47 2.27 4.63
N THR A 37 1.83 1.47 5.48
CA THR A 37 0.50 1.80 6.01
C THR A 37 0.54 3.05 6.89
N ASN A 38 1.57 3.19 7.73
CA ASN A 38 1.74 4.37 8.56
C ASN A 38 2.09 5.61 7.73
N GLN A 39 2.91 5.46 6.68
CA GLN A 39 3.17 6.52 5.69
C GLN A 39 1.85 6.97 5.04
N LEU A 40 1.04 6.04 4.56
CA LEU A 40 -0.26 6.34 3.95
C LEU A 40 -1.18 7.11 4.91
N LYS A 41 -1.29 6.67 6.17
CA LYS A 41 -2.09 7.37 7.20
C LYS A 41 -1.61 8.80 7.44
N LYS A 42 -0.30 9.03 7.46
CA LYS A 42 0.29 10.37 7.59
C LYS A 42 -0.01 11.24 6.37
N ILE A 43 0.04 10.68 5.17
CA ILE A 43 -0.27 11.41 3.95
C ILE A 43 -1.76 11.77 3.91
N CYS A 44 -2.64 10.87 4.30
CA CYS A 44 -4.08 11.12 4.38
C CYS A 44 -4.46 12.20 5.42
N SER A 45 -3.64 12.45 6.44
CA SER A 45 -3.90 13.53 7.40
C SER A 45 -3.47 14.92 6.90
N ILE A 46 -2.78 15.00 5.77
CA ILE A 46 -2.42 16.27 5.12
C ILE A 46 -3.69 16.93 4.55
N LYS A 47 -3.95 18.17 4.98
CA LYS A 47 -5.11 18.96 4.53
C LYS A 47 -4.98 19.48 3.08
N SER A 48 -3.75 19.73 2.63
CA SER A 48 -3.50 20.22 1.27
C SER A 48 -3.64 19.10 0.26
N VAL A 49 -4.61 19.23 -0.65
CA VAL A 49 -4.90 18.22 -1.69
C VAL A 49 -3.71 18.05 -2.64
N ASN A 50 -3.09 19.16 -3.08
CA ASN A 50 -1.94 19.12 -3.99
C ASN A 50 -0.73 18.41 -3.35
N LEU A 51 -0.46 18.70 -2.08
CA LEU A 51 0.64 18.06 -1.36
C LEU A 51 0.35 16.57 -1.10
N ARG A 52 -0.90 16.25 -0.75
CA ARG A 52 -1.35 14.87 -0.56
C ARG A 52 -1.19 14.06 -1.84
N ASP A 53 -1.66 14.56 -2.98
CA ASP A 53 -1.54 13.87 -4.27
C ASP A 53 -0.08 13.64 -4.66
N ALA A 54 0.78 14.67 -4.52
CA ALA A 54 2.21 14.53 -4.78
C ALA A 54 2.88 13.45 -3.89
N GLN A 55 2.52 13.40 -2.60
CA GLN A 55 3.05 12.40 -1.67
C GLN A 55 2.51 10.99 -1.98
N LEU A 56 1.24 10.85 -2.35
CA LEU A 56 0.66 9.58 -2.78
C LEU A 56 1.31 9.07 -4.08
N ALA A 57 1.58 9.96 -5.05
CA ALA A 57 2.28 9.64 -6.28
C ALA A 57 3.72 9.15 -6.02
N ASN A 58 4.44 9.82 -5.13
CA ASN A 58 5.78 9.39 -4.70
C ASN A 58 5.72 8.01 -4.02
N LEU A 59 4.74 7.77 -3.15
CA LEU A 59 4.55 6.49 -2.48
C LEU A 59 4.28 5.35 -3.48
N MET A 60 3.46 5.59 -4.51
CA MET A 60 3.24 4.61 -5.59
C MET A 60 4.53 4.30 -6.34
N THR A 61 5.27 5.34 -6.73
CA THR A 61 6.54 5.21 -7.46
C THR A 61 7.56 4.40 -6.67
N GLU A 62 7.66 4.64 -5.35
CA GLU A 62 8.54 3.87 -4.47
C GLU A 62 8.16 2.39 -4.41
N LEU A 63 6.87 2.07 -4.32
CA LEU A 63 6.38 0.69 -4.31
C LEU A 63 6.66 -0.02 -5.64
N GLU A 64 6.45 0.67 -6.77
CA GLU A 64 6.73 0.15 -8.11
C GLU A 64 8.20 -0.18 -8.29
N ILE A 65 9.09 0.75 -7.93
CA ILE A 65 10.55 0.56 -8.07
C ILE A 65 11.03 -0.57 -7.16
N LYS A 66 10.58 -0.59 -5.90
CA LYS A 66 11.07 -1.52 -4.89
C LYS A 66 10.60 -2.94 -5.12
N TYR A 67 9.32 -3.13 -5.40
CA TYR A 67 8.71 -4.44 -5.59
C TYR A 67 8.68 -4.88 -7.05
N LYS A 68 9.14 -4.03 -7.98
CA LYS A 68 9.13 -4.26 -9.42
C LYS A 68 7.75 -4.71 -9.89
N ILE A 69 6.72 -3.94 -9.51
CA ILE A 69 5.33 -4.23 -9.84
C ILE A 69 5.24 -4.33 -11.37
N PRO A 70 4.82 -5.47 -11.93
CA PRO A 70 4.71 -5.62 -13.38
C PRO A 70 3.68 -4.63 -13.94
N LEU A 71 4.02 -3.97 -15.05
CA LEU A 71 3.10 -3.06 -15.76
C LEU A 71 1.88 -3.79 -16.32
N MET A 72 2.05 -5.08 -16.64
CA MET A 72 0.96 -5.95 -17.08
C MET A 72 0.49 -6.81 -15.91
N ARG A 73 -0.79 -7.19 -15.96
CA ARG A 73 -1.37 -8.05 -14.94
C ARG A 73 -0.63 -9.38 -14.88
N ASP A 74 -0.04 -9.67 -13.72
CA ASP A 74 0.66 -10.91 -13.42
C ASP A 74 -0.05 -11.58 -12.23
N GLU A 75 -0.84 -12.61 -12.52
CA GLU A 75 -1.65 -13.30 -11.51
C GLU A 75 -0.79 -14.00 -10.46
N GLU A 76 0.41 -14.46 -10.83
CA GLU A 76 1.33 -15.10 -9.89
C GLU A 76 1.91 -14.06 -8.92
N PHE A 77 2.22 -12.86 -9.40
CA PHE A 77 2.62 -11.73 -8.56
C PHE A 77 1.48 -11.27 -7.65
N GLU A 78 0.27 -11.11 -8.20
CA GLU A 78 -0.92 -10.71 -7.43
C GLU A 78 -1.21 -11.68 -6.29
N GLN A 79 -1.14 -13.00 -6.56
CA GLN A 79 -1.35 -14.04 -5.55
C GLN A 79 -0.25 -14.08 -4.49
N LYS A 80 1.00 -13.80 -4.86
CA LYS A 80 2.12 -13.74 -3.90
C LYS A 80 2.11 -12.47 -3.04
N ASN A 81 1.52 -11.39 -3.54
CA ASN A 81 1.54 -10.07 -2.92
C ASN A 81 0.15 -9.43 -2.80
N PRO A 82 -0.84 -10.10 -2.19
CA PRO A 82 -2.20 -9.57 -2.12
C PRO A 82 -2.26 -8.24 -1.35
N PHE A 83 -1.42 -8.08 -0.32
CA PHE A 83 -1.36 -6.86 0.48
C PHE A 83 -0.78 -5.67 -0.30
N LEU A 84 0.32 -5.88 -1.03
CA LEU A 84 0.94 -4.82 -1.84
C LEU A 84 -0.05 -4.33 -2.90
N MET A 85 -0.74 -5.26 -3.56
CA MET A 85 -1.76 -4.94 -4.56
C MET A 85 -2.94 -4.20 -3.95
N GLN A 86 -3.39 -4.62 -2.76
CA GLN A 86 -4.44 -3.92 -2.04
C GLN A 86 -4.00 -2.50 -1.66
N LEU A 87 -2.80 -2.33 -1.11
CA LEU A 87 -2.25 -1.03 -0.77
C LEU A 87 -2.14 -0.12 -2.01
N TYR A 88 -1.62 -0.65 -3.11
CA TYR A 88 -1.46 0.09 -4.36
C TYR A 88 -2.82 0.55 -4.93
N ARG A 89 -3.84 -0.32 -4.90
CA ARG A 89 -5.22 0.03 -5.28
C ARG A 89 -5.80 1.11 -4.39
N THR A 90 -5.68 0.97 -3.06
CA THR A 90 -6.16 1.99 -2.11
C THR A 90 -5.52 3.36 -2.36
N ILE A 91 -4.20 3.40 -2.63
CA ILE A 91 -3.52 4.67 -2.94
C ILE A 91 -4.06 5.27 -4.24
N SER A 92 -4.26 4.45 -5.27
CA SER A 92 -4.83 4.90 -6.54
C SER A 92 -6.25 5.46 -6.38
N GLU A 93 -7.11 4.79 -5.59
CA GLU A 93 -8.45 5.28 -5.27
C GLU A 93 -8.41 6.62 -4.51
N LEU A 94 -7.50 6.76 -3.53
CA LEU A 94 -7.32 7.99 -2.76
C LEU A 94 -6.85 9.19 -3.60
N ARG A 95 -6.17 8.94 -4.71
CA ARG A 95 -5.76 9.99 -5.67
C ARG A 95 -6.90 10.38 -6.61
N SER A 96 -7.86 9.49 -6.84
CA SER A 96 -9.05 9.77 -7.64
C SER A 96 -10.14 10.53 -6.88
N LEU A 97 -9.96 10.75 -5.57
CA LEU A 97 -10.87 11.43 -4.63
C LEU A 97 -10.43 12.86 -4.29
#